data_AF-A0A9X0YLZ8-F1
#
_entry.id   AF-A0A9X0YLZ8-F1
#
_cell.length_a   1.000
_cell.length_b   1.000
_cell.length_c   1.000
_cell.angle_alpha   90.00
_cell.angle_beta   90.00
_cell.angle_gamma   90.00
#
_symmetry.space_group_name_H-M   'P 1'
#
loop_
_entity.id
_entity.type
_entity.pdbx_description
1 polymer ?
#
loop_
_entity_poly.entity_id
_entity_poly.type
_entity_poly.pdbx_seq_one_letter_code
_entity_poly.pdbx_strand_id
1 'polypeptide(L)'
;MIAYGDTREDAILNMQNAINAYKIEGICTTLGFGKFVFQNAAFREGNFDTNFVNIYYEPKILQEKAEREAKLAALIALKQYQKDLKQVRLPNS
;
A
#
# COMPACT_ATOMS: atom_id res chain seq x y z
N MET A 1 -2.65 6.00 15.51
CA MET A 1 -1.90 6.94 14.65
C MET A 1 -2.75 8.19 14.51
N ILE A 2 -2.17 9.38 14.59
CA ILE A 2 -2.88 10.66 14.44
C ILE A 2 -2.07 11.48 13.43
N ALA A 3 -2.74 12.12 12.47
CA ALA A 3 -2.11 13.02 11.50
C ALA A 3 -2.85 14.36 11.51
N TYR A 4 -2.11 15.42 11.21
CA TYR A 4 -2.61 16.78 11.08
C TYR A 4 -2.14 17.36 9.75
N GLY A 5 -2.89 18.33 9.23
CA GLY A 5 -2.57 19.07 8.01
C GLY A 5 -3.45 20.31 7.93
N ASP A 6 -3.01 21.29 7.16
CA ASP A 6 -3.73 22.57 6.99
C ASP A 6 -5.08 22.36 6.27
N THR A 7 -5.14 21.35 5.40
CA THR A 7 -6.38 20.88 4.76
C THR A 7 -6.68 19.42 5.09
N ARG A 8 -7.93 19.02 4.83
CA ARG A 8 -8.35 17.60 4.92
C ARG A 8 -7.48 16.71 4.04
N GLU A 9 -7.18 17.14 2.83
CA GLU A 9 -6.35 16.38 1.90
C GLU A 9 -4.91 16.24 2.41
N ASP A 10 -4.35 17.29 3.01
CA ASP A 10 -3.01 17.23 3.60
C ASP A 10 -2.96 16.25 4.78
N ALA A 11 -3.97 16.28 5.66
CA ALA A 11 -4.06 15.35 6.78
C ALA A 11 -4.20 13.90 6.30
N ILE A 12 -4.99 13.66 5.24
CA ILE A 12 -5.14 12.34 4.61
C ILE A 12 -3.81 11.89 4.00
N LEU A 13 -3.13 12.76 3.25
CA LEU A 13 -1.83 12.46 2.64
C LEU A 13 -0.78 12.12 3.70
N ASN A 14 -0.71 12.90 4.78
CA ASN A 14 0.18 12.65 5.90
C ASN A 14 -0.10 11.29 6.56
N MET A 15 -1.38 10.94 6.73
CA MET A 15 -1.76 9.63 7.25
C MET A 15 -1.38 8.48 6.30
N GLN A 16 -1.59 8.63 4.99
CA GLN A 16 -1.18 7.64 3.99
C GLN A 16 0.35 7.42 4.02
N ASN A 17 1.13 8.50 4.08
CA ASN A 17 2.58 8.44 4.19
C ASN A 17 3.01 7.74 5.47
N ALA A 18 2.39 8.09 6.61
CA ALA A 18 2.67 7.46 7.89
C ALA A 18 2.38 5.95 7.86
N ILE A 19 1.25 5.53 7.28
CA ILE A 19 0.92 4.11 7.11
C ILE A 19 1.95 3.40 6.21
N ASN A 20 2.39 4.02 5.12
CA ASN A 20 3.39 3.42 4.22
C ASN A 20 4.78 3.30 4.86
N ALA A 21 5.15 4.24 5.74
CA ALA A 21 6.40 4.20 6.47
C ALA A 21 6.37 3.22 7.66
N TYR A 22 5.18 2.85 8.14
CA TYR A 22 5.03 2.02 9.33
C TYR A 22 5.32 0.55 9.01
N LYS A 23 6.39 0.01 9.61
CA LYS A 23 6.79 -1.40 9.46
C LYS A 23 6.50 -2.15 10.76
N ILE A 24 5.63 -3.15 10.68
CA ILE A 24 5.34 -4.08 11.78
C ILE A 24 5.59 -5.48 11.25
N GLU A 25 6.33 -6.29 12.01
CA GLU A 25 6.67 -7.67 11.68
C GLU A 25 6.15 -8.61 12.78
N GLY A 26 5.82 -9.84 12.40
CA GLY A 26 5.43 -10.90 13.35
C GLY A 26 3.97 -10.93 13.79
N ILE A 27 3.16 -9.90 13.49
CA ILE A 27 1.72 -9.87 13.80
C ILE A 27 0.88 -9.27 12.66
N CYS A 28 -0.36 -9.75 12.53
CA CYS A 28 -1.35 -9.14 11.65
C CYS A 28 -1.85 -7.81 12.25
N THR A 29 -2.10 -6.82 11.39
CA THR A 29 -2.51 -5.47 11.82
C THR A 29 -3.63 -4.92 10.96
N THR A 30 -4.28 -3.86 11.45
CA THR A 30 -5.36 -3.15 10.73
C THR A 30 -4.84 -2.08 9.78
N LEU A 31 -3.52 -1.95 9.59
CA LEU A 31 -2.92 -0.93 8.71
C LEU A 31 -3.38 -1.07 7.25
N GLY A 32 -3.56 -2.30 6.76
CA GLY A 32 -4.08 -2.56 5.41
C GLY A 32 -5.49 -2.00 5.21
N PHE A 33 -6.37 -2.17 6.21
CA PHE A 33 -7.71 -1.59 6.21
C PHE A 33 -7.66 -0.05 6.28
N GLY A 34 -6.84 0.51 7.19
CA GLY A 34 -6.66 1.96 7.28
C GLY A 34 -6.22 2.57 5.95
N LYS A 35 -5.22 1.96 5.28
CA LYS A 35 -4.76 2.38 3.95
C LYS A 35 -5.89 2.36 2.92
N PHE A 36 -6.73 1.32 2.94
CA PHE A 36 -7.89 1.23 2.07
C PHE A 36 -8.87 2.40 2.30
N VAL A 37 -9.20 2.70 3.55
CA VAL A 37 -10.11 3.81 3.90
C VAL A 37 -9.58 5.14 3.38
N PHE A 38 -8.32 5.47 3.67
CA PHE A 38 -7.73 6.75 3.23
C PHE A 38 -7.55 6.86 1.71
N GLN A 39 -7.57 5.75 0.97
CA GLN A 39 -7.51 5.73 -0.49
C GLN A 39 -8.89 5.76 -1.16
N ASN A 40 -9.97 5.52 -0.41
CA ASN A 40 -11.32 5.46 -0.94
C ASN A 40 -11.86 6.86 -1.27
N ALA A 41 -12.44 7.04 -2.46
CA ALA A 41 -12.96 8.32 -2.92
C ALA A 41 -14.09 8.86 -2.03
N ALA A 42 -15.05 8.02 -1.66
CA ALA A 42 -16.18 8.42 -0.81
C ALA A 42 -15.70 8.91 0.57
N PHE A 43 -14.65 8.29 1.11
CA PHE A 43 -14.03 8.76 2.36
C PHE A 43 -13.33 10.11 2.16
N ARG A 44 -12.56 10.31 1.08
CA ARG A 44 -11.85 11.56 0.81
C ARG A 44 -12.80 12.73 0.62
N GLU A 45 -13.83 12.54 -0.21
CA GLU A 45 -14.89 13.52 -0.50
C GLU A 45 -15.80 13.81 0.70
N GLY A 46 -15.74 12.97 1.76
CA GLY A 46 -16.59 13.12 2.94
C GLY A 46 -18.02 12.62 2.76
N ASN A 47 -18.30 11.89 1.67
CA ASN A 47 -19.60 11.34 1.34
C ASN A 47 -19.75 9.89 1.84
N PHE A 48 -19.83 9.72 3.17
CA PHE A 48 -19.97 8.41 3.80
C PHE A 48 -20.74 8.50 5.12
N ASP A 49 -21.30 7.37 5.56
CA ASP A 49 -22.02 7.23 6.82
C ASP A 49 -21.51 6.01 7.62
N THR A 50 -22.25 5.61 8.67
CA THR A 50 -21.91 4.47 9.51
C THR A 50 -21.90 3.12 8.78
N ASN A 51 -22.48 3.03 7.58
CA ASN A 51 -22.50 1.83 6.75
C ASN A 51 -21.35 1.75 5.76
N PHE A 52 -20.42 2.72 5.76
CA PHE A 52 -19.28 2.77 4.82
C PHE A 52 -18.58 1.42 4.64
N VAL A 53 -18.26 0.74 5.75
CA VAL A 53 -17.53 -0.54 5.71
C VAL A 53 -18.34 -1.61 4.98
N ASN A 54 -19.64 -1.70 5.22
CA ASN A 54 -20.51 -2.70 4.59
C ASN A 54 -20.66 -2.48 3.08
N ILE A 55 -20.58 -1.22 2.63
CA ILE A 55 -20.77 -0.85 1.23
C ILE A 55 -19.47 -1.02 0.43
N TYR A 56 -18.34 -0.61 1.00
CA TYR A 56 -17.10 -0.45 0.25
C TYR A 56 -16.03 -1.50 0.56
N TYR A 57 -16.11 -2.20 1.69
CA TYR A 57 -15.02 -3.05 2.15
C TYR A 57 -15.36 -4.53 2.13
N GLU A 58 -14.54 -5.29 1.40
CA GLU A 58 -14.48 -6.74 1.49
C GLU A 58 -13.02 -7.18 1.76
N PRO A 59 -12.76 -8.08 2.73
CA PRO A 59 -11.41 -8.54 3.05
C PRO A 59 -10.65 -9.11 1.85
N LYS A 60 -11.38 -9.72 0.90
CA LYS A 60 -10.83 -10.32 -0.32
C LYS A 60 -10.14 -9.28 -1.21
N ILE A 61 -10.61 -8.03 -1.22
CA ILE A 61 -10.02 -6.94 -2.02
C ILE A 61 -8.56 -6.70 -1.62
N LEU A 62 -8.26 -6.75 -0.31
CA LEU A 62 -6.89 -6.57 0.18
C LEU A 62 -6.00 -7.75 -0.19
N GLN A 63 -6.52 -8.98 -0.10
CA GLN A 63 -5.81 -10.19 -0.49
C GLN A 63 -5.46 -10.17 -1.98
N GLU A 64 -6.45 -9.91 -2.84
CA GLU A 64 -6.25 -9.82 -4.29
C GLU A 64 -5.28 -8.69 -4.69
N LYS A 65 -5.30 -7.57 -3.97
CA LYS A 65 -4.31 -6.50 -4.16
C LYS A 65 -2.90 -6.96 -3.78
N ALA A 66 -2.72 -7.57 -2.62
CA ALA A 66 -1.44 -8.09 -2.18
C ALA A 66 -0.88 -9.15 -3.13
N GLU A 67 -1.72 -10.08 -3.61
CA GLU A 67 -1.34 -11.10 -4.60
C GLU A 67 -0.89 -10.47 -5.92
N ARG A 68 -1.62 -9.46 -6.42
CA ARG A 68 -1.24 -8.73 -7.64
C ARG A 68 0.10 -8.01 -7.47
N GLU A 69 0.29 -7.32 -6.35
CA GLU A 69 1.54 -6.61 -6.03
C GLU A 69 2.71 -7.60 -5.94
N ALA A 70 2.54 -8.74 -5.26
CA ALA A 70 3.55 -9.79 -5.17
C ALA A 70 3.92 -10.39 -6.52
N LYS A 71 2.92 -10.68 -7.36
CA LYS A 71 3.14 -11.18 -8.73
C LYS A 71 3.90 -10.19 -9.60
N LEU A 72 3.54 -8.91 -9.53
CA LEU A 72 4.24 -7.85 -10.26
C LEU A 72 5.68 -7.71 -9.78
N ALA A 73 5.92 -7.70 -8.47
CA ALA A 73 7.25 -7.63 -7.88
C ALA A 73 8.13 -8.82 -8.33
N ALA A 74 7.59 -10.04 -8.35
CA ALA A 74 8.28 -11.23 -8.84
C ALA A 74 8.69 -11.10 -10.32
N LEU A 75 7.79 -10.61 -11.17
CA LEU A 75 8.08 -10.36 -12.59
C LEU A 75 9.18 -9.31 -12.78
N ILE A 76 9.13 -8.22 -12.02
CA ILE A 76 10.15 -7.16 -12.05
C ILE A 76 11.51 -7.72 -11.60
N ALA A 77 11.54 -8.46 -10.50
CA ALA A 77 12.76 -9.08 -9.98
C ALA A 77 13.37 -10.05 -11.01
N LEU A 78 12.55 -10.87 -11.67
CA LEU A 78 13.00 -11.77 -12.74
C LEU A 78 13.60 -10.99 -13.91
N LYS A 79 12.94 -9.92 -14.35
CA LYS A 79 13.44 -9.06 -15.44
C LYS A 79 14.76 -8.39 -15.07
N GLN A 80 14.88 -7.91 -13.84
CA GLN A 80 16.11 -7.31 -13.32
C GLN A 80 17.24 -8.34 -13.29
N TYR A 81 16.98 -9.55 -12.78
CA TYR A 81 17.94 -10.65 -12.77
C TYR A 81 18.44 -11.02 -14.17
N GLN A 82 17.55 -11.12 -15.15
CA GLN A 82 17.93 -11.37 -16.55
C GLN A 82 18.82 -10.26 -17.13
N LYS A 83 18.58 -9.01 -16.76
CA LYS A 83 19.43 -7.88 -17.16
C LYS A 83 20.81 -7.99 -16.53
N ASP A 84 20.87 -8.34 -15.25
CA ASP A 84 22.12 -8.51 -14.50
C ASP A 84 22.97 -9.67 -15.07
N LEU A 85 22.36 -10.78 -15.51
CA LEU A 85 23.07 -11.88 -16.17
C LEU A 85 23.73 -11.47 -17.50
N LYS A 86 23.17 -10.49 -18.20
CA LYS A 86 23.74 -9.98 -19.48
C LYS A 86 24.89 -9.00 -19.25
N GLN A 87 25.00 -8.40 -18.06
CA GLN A 87 26.17 -7.63 -17.67
C GLN A 87 27.24 -8.57 -17.10
N VAL A 88 28.24 -8.91 -17.92
CA VAL A 88 29.43 -9.64 -17.45
C VAL A 88 30.11 -8.79 -16.36
N ARG A 89 30.05 -9.25 -15.10
CA ARG A 89 30.83 -8.67 -14.01
C ARG A 89 32.22 -9.32 -14.04
N LEU A 90 33.21 -8.58 -14.51
CA LEU A 90 34.60 -9.01 -14.42
C LEU A 90 35.02 -9.05 -12.94
N PRO A 91 35.66 -10.13 -12.47
CA PRO A 91 36.24 -10.15 -11.14
C PRO A 91 37.36 -9.11 -11.09
N ASN A 92 37.24 -8.11 -10.21
CA ASN A 92 38.34 -7.19 -9.92
C ASN A 92 39.49 -8.01 -9.32
N SER A 93 40.68 -7.91 -9.94
CA SER A 93 41.95 -8.44 -9.42
C SER A 93 42.42 -7.65 -8.21
#